data_AF-A0A2L2WX95-F1
#
_entry.id   AF-A0A2L2WX95-F1
#
_cell.length_a   1.000
_cell.length_b   1.000
_cell.length_c   1.000
_cell.angle_alpha   90.00
_cell.angle_beta   90.00
_cell.angle_gamma   90.00
#
_symmetry.space_group_name_H-M   'P 1'
#
loop_
_entity.id
_entity.type
_entity.pdbx_description
1 polymer ?
#
loop_
_entity_poly.entity_id
_entity_poly.type
_entity_poly.pdbx_seq_one_letter_code
_entity_poly.pdbx_strand_id
1 'polypeptide(L)' 'MKKYILTLALATALLTGCTTNKVALDDLRAEISWNAFCDAHGYDRNDNTYQATNEYLDTWCGSVDEEAAFIKAGVEPY' A
#
# COMPACT_ATOMS: atom_id res chain seq x y z
N MET A 1 39.90 1.45 14.86
CA MET A 1 39.35 0.78 13.66
C MET A 1 38.18 -0.17 13.98
N LYS A 2 38.28 -1.08 14.96
CA LYS A 2 37.16 -2.00 15.34
C LYS A 2 35.84 -1.33 15.77
N LYS A 3 35.90 -0.15 16.42
CA LYS A 3 34.71 0.58 16.91
C LYS A 3 33.84 1.19 15.80
N TYR A 4 34.43 1.55 14.66
CA TYR A 4 33.72 2.19 13.55
C TYR A 4 32.94 1.21 12.68
N ILE A 5 33.37 -0.06 12.64
CA ILE A 5 32.70 -1.13 11.89
C ILE A 5 31.34 -1.45 12.52
N LEU A 6 31.26 -1.42 13.85
CA LEU A 6 30.01 -1.72 14.59
C LEU A 6 28.96 -0.63 14.39
N THR A 7 29.36 0.65 14.40
CA THR A 7 28.45 1.78 14.19
C THR A 7 27.91 1.85 12.76
N LEU A 8 28.73 1.46 11.77
CA LEU A 8 28.30 1.48 10.38
C LEU A 8 27.32 0.33 10.06
N ALA A 9 27.52 -0.84 10.66
CA ALA A 9 26.62 -1.99 10.51
C ALA A 9 25.24 -1.76 11.14
N LEU A 10 25.16 -1.00 12.25
CA LEU A 10 23.88 -0.67 12.88
C LEU A 10 23.09 0.37 12.07
N ALA A 11 23.78 1.33 11.45
CA ALA A 11 23.15 2.34 10.60
C ALA A 11 22.53 1.73 9.33
N THR A 12 23.20 0.75 8.69
CA THR A 12 22.66 0.08 7.50
C THR A 12 21.46 -0.82 7.83
N ALA A 13 21.45 -1.48 8.99
CA ALA A 13 20.33 -2.31 9.43
C ALA A 13 19.05 -1.50 9.71
N LEU A 14 19.17 -0.25 10.19
CA LEU A 14 18.03 0.64 10.43
C LEU A 14 17.41 1.16 9.13
N LEU A 15 18.22 1.40 8.10
CA LEU A 15 17.75 1.89 6.81
C LEU A 15 16.99 0.81 6.02
N THR A 16 17.47 -0.43 6.03
CA THR A 16 16.79 -1.55 5.34
C THR A 16 15.49 -1.98 6.02
N GLY A 17 15.41 -1.87 7.35
CA GLY A 17 14.17 -2.14 8.10
C GLY A 17 13.06 -1.11 7.78
N CYS A 18 13.42 0.16 7.62
CA CYS A 18 12.45 1.23 7.38
C CYS A 18 11.85 1.18 5.96
N THR A 19 12.61 0.76 4.95
CA THR A 19 12.11 0.58 3.58
C THR A 19 11.18 -0.62 3.45
N THR A 20 11.50 -1.72 4.12
CA THR A 20 10.71 -2.97 4.04
C THR A 20 9.31 -2.79 4.62
N ASN A 21 9.19 -2.08 5.75
CA ASN A 21 7.89 -1.79 6.36
C ASN A 21 7.02 -0.85 5.53
N LYS A 22 7.63 0.10 4.79
CA LYS A 22 6.88 0.96 3.87
C LYS A 22 6.31 0.18 2.70
N VAL A 23 7.12 -0.65 2.05
CA VAL A 23 6.67 -1.50 0.93
C VAL A 23 5.51 -2.40 1.38
N ALA A 24 5.64 -3.06 2.54
CA ALA A 24 4.58 -3.91 3.06
C ALA A 24 3.27 -3.15 3.37
N LEU A 25 3.37 -1.90 3.84
CA LEU A 25 2.20 -1.06 4.10
C LEU A 25 1.54 -0.59 2.79
N ASP A 26 2.34 -0.21 1.80
CA ASP A 26 1.83 0.23 0.51
C ASP A 26 1.16 -0.92 -0.25
N ASP A 27 1.73 -2.13 -0.20
CA ASP A 27 1.12 -3.35 -0.76
C ASP A 27 -0.21 -3.69 -0.07
N LEU A 28 -0.26 -3.59 1.27
CA LEU A 28 -1.49 -3.80 2.04
C LEU A 28 -2.57 -2.79 1.67
N ARG A 29 -2.22 -1.51 1.54
CA ARG A 29 -3.16 -0.46 1.10
C ARG A 29 -3.64 -0.72 -0.33
N ALA A 30 -2.75 -1.08 -1.25
CA ALA A 30 -3.13 -1.41 -2.62
C ALA A 30 -4.14 -2.57 -2.67
N GLU A 31 -3.91 -3.64 -1.88
CA GLU A 31 -4.82 -4.77 -1.78
C GLU A 31 -6.19 -4.36 -1.21
N ILE A 32 -6.22 -3.58 -0.14
CA ILE A 32 -7.48 -3.10 0.47
C ILE A 32 -8.25 -2.22 -0.51
N SER A 33 -7.56 -1.28 -1.15
CA SER A 33 -8.18 -0.33 -2.07
C SER A 33 -8.82 -1.04 -3.27
N TRP A 34 -8.04 -1.91 -3.92
CA TRP A 34 -8.52 -2.67 -5.07
C TRP A 34 -9.72 -3.57 -4.73
N ASN A 35 -9.64 -4.31 -3.62
CA ASN A 35 -10.73 -5.19 -3.20
C ASN A 35 -12.01 -4.40 -2.89
N ALA A 36 -11.89 -3.25 -2.24
CA ALA A 36 -13.02 -2.40 -1.90
C ALA A 36 -13.65 -1.76 -3.16
N PHE A 37 -12.83 -1.32 -4.11
CA PHE A 37 -13.29 -0.87 -5.42
C PHE A 37 -14.08 -1.96 -6.15
N CYS A 38 -13.52 -3.17 -6.23
CA CYS A 38 -14.18 -4.31 -6.88
C CYS A 38 -15.53 -4.63 -6.22
N ASP A 39 -15.57 -4.66 -4.89
CA ASP A 39 -16.81 -4.93 -4.14
C ASP A 39 -17.87 -3.81 -4.36
N ALA A 40 -17.45 -2.56 -4.51
CA ALA A 40 -18.35 -1.40 -4.71
C ALA A 40 -18.86 -1.25 -6.16
N HIS A 41 -18.03 -1.56 -7.15
CA HIS A 41 -18.35 -1.39 -8.57
C HIS A 41 -18.77 -2.71 -9.25
N GLY A 42 -18.66 -3.84 -8.55
CA GLY A 42 -19.09 -5.15 -9.05
C GLY A 42 -18.09 -5.84 -9.98
N TYR A 43 -16.81 -5.47 -9.91
CA TYR A 43 -15.73 -6.12 -10.65
C TYR A 43 -15.25 -7.40 -9.96
N ASP A 44 -14.69 -8.34 -10.72
CA ASP A 44 -13.93 -9.46 -10.15
C ASP A 44 -12.60 -8.94 -9.58
N ARG A 45 -12.14 -9.50 -8.45
CA ARG A 45 -10.88 -9.09 -7.83
C ARG A 45 -9.65 -9.41 -8.67
N ASN A 46 -9.78 -10.29 -9.66
CA ASN A 46 -8.75 -10.61 -10.63
C ASN A 46 -8.99 -9.91 -11.98
N ASP A 47 -9.95 -8.99 -12.08
CA ASP A 47 -10.21 -8.24 -13.31
C ASP A 47 -9.10 -7.23 -13.57
N ASN A 48 -8.14 -7.65 -14.39
CA ASN A 48 -7.02 -6.82 -14.83
C ASN A 48 -7.26 -6.18 -16.21
N THR A 49 -8.53 -6.04 -16.62
CA THR A 49 -8.85 -5.37 -17.88
C THR A 49 -8.50 -3.89 -17.80
N TYR A 50 -8.24 -3.31 -18.97
CA TYR A 50 -7.97 -1.88 -19.10
C TYR A 50 -9.14 -1.02 -18.59
N GLN A 51 -10.38 -1.50 -18.77
CA GLN A 51 -11.56 -0.81 -18.31
C GLN A 51 -11.63 -0.73 -16.78
N ALA A 52 -11.54 -1.87 -16.09
CA ALA A 52 -11.60 -1.91 -14.62
C ALA A 52 -10.44 -1.12 -14.00
N THR A 53 -9.23 -1.29 -14.55
CA THR A 53 -8.04 -0.56 -14.08
C THR A 53 -8.18 0.95 -14.25
N ASN A 54 -8.68 1.42 -15.41
CA ASN A 54 -8.85 2.86 -15.60
C ASN A 54 -9.92 3.45 -14.70
N GLU A 55 -11.05 2.77 -14.54
CA GLU A 55 -12.11 3.27 -13.66
C GLU A 55 -11.63 3.34 -12.20
N TYR A 56 -10.87 2.35 -11.75
CA TYR A 56 -10.20 2.38 -10.44
C TYR A 56 -9.30 3.62 -10.29
N LEU A 57 -8.42 3.88 -11.27
CA LEU A 57 -7.49 5.01 -11.21
C LEU A 57 -8.20 6.37 -11.33
N ASP A 58 -9.25 6.46 -12.14
CA ASP A 58 -9.92 7.73 -12.44
C ASP A 58 -10.97 8.12 -11.39
N THR A 59 -11.59 7.14 -10.72
CA THR A 59 -12.77 7.38 -9.88
C THR A 59 -12.59 6.96 -8.42
N TRP A 60 -11.69 6.01 -8.15
CA TRP A 60 -11.54 5.43 -6.81
C TRP A 60 -10.28 5.93 -6.09
N CYS A 61 -9.12 5.89 -6.74
CA CYS A 61 -7.87 6.34 -6.12
C CYS A 61 -7.93 7.83 -5.71
N GLY A 62 -7.63 8.11 -4.44
CA GLY A 62 -7.71 9.43 -3.82
C GLY A 62 -9.13 9.88 -3.44
N SER A 63 -10.12 9.00 -3.56
CA SER A 63 -11.51 9.30 -3.18
C SER A 63 -11.74 9.17 -1.67
N VAL A 64 -12.79 9.83 -1.18
CA VAL A 64 -13.24 9.67 0.22
C VAL A 64 -13.71 8.24 0.52
N ASP A 65 -14.16 7.50 -0.49
CA ASP A 65 -14.62 6.12 -0.34
C ASP A 65 -13.43 5.16 -0.19
N GLU A 66 -12.32 5.41 -0.89
CA GLU A 66 -11.05 4.70 -0.68
C GLU A 66 -10.52 4.94 0.74
N GLU A 67 -10.49 6.19 1.20
CA GLU A 67 -10.09 6.51 2.58
C GLU A 67 -10.97 5.80 3.61
N ALA A 68 -12.28 5.76 3.39
CA ALA A 68 -13.21 5.03 4.24
C ALA A 68 -12.93 3.51 4.25
N ALA A 69 -12.50 2.94 3.12
CA ALA A 69 -12.09 1.54 3.04
C ALA A 69 -10.84 1.27 3.91
N PHE A 70 -9.84 2.15 3.88
CA PHE A 70 -8.66 2.04 4.75
C PHE A 70 -9.03 2.14 6.23
N ILE A 71 -9.82 3.14 6.61
CA ILE A 71 -10.26 3.33 8.00
C ILE A 71 -11.03 2.11 8.51
N LYS A 72 -11.93 1.56 7.68
CA LYS A 72 -12.69 0.34 8.00
C LYS A 72 -11.78 -0.88 8.19
N ALA A 73 -10.69 -0.96 7.43
CA ALA A 73 -9.68 -2.01 7.56
C ALA A 73 -8.68 -1.78 8.71
N GLY A 74 -8.77 -0.63 9.40
CA GLY A 74 -7.83 -0.27 10.48
C GLY A 74 -6.45 0.15 9.97
N VAL A 75 -6.35 0.58 8.71
CA VAL A 75 -5.12 1.06 8.08
C VAL A 75 -5.20 2.57 7.92
N GLU A 76 -4.11 3.27 8.24
CA GLU A 76 -4.02 4.72 8.03
C GLU A 76 -4.04 5.02 6.52
N PRO A 77 -4.82 6.00 6.03
CA PRO A 77 -4.73 6.49 4.66
C PRO A 77 -3.33 7.05 4.32
N TYR A 78 -3.12 7.40 3.04
CA TYR A 78 -1.84 7.94 2.57
C TYR A 78 -1.51 9.33 3.13
#